data_AF-A0ABD5YQ33-F1
#
_entry.id   AF-A0ABD5YQ33-F1
#
_cell.length_a   1.000
_cell.length_b   1.000
_cell.length_c   1.000
_cell.angle_alpha   90.00
_cell.angle_beta   90.00
_cell.angle_gamma   90.00
#
_symmetry.space_group_name_H-M   'P 1'
#
loop_
_entity.id
_entity.type
_entity.pdbx_description
1 polymer ?
#
loop_
_entity_poly.entity_id
_entity_poly.type
_entity_poly.pdbx_seq_one_letter_code
_entity_poly.pdbx_strand_id
1 'polypeptide(L)'
;MIETTLVDLREQIEALSNEDGAFYLICGRTGSQPVPTTGLRFESRPTARAAAWTTKQYRTALRRYDPRLPSHDIIVCQEAIETEPTEQLTVDASE
;
A
#
# COMPACT_ATOMS: atom_id res chain seq x y z
N MET A 1 22.01 -1.62 20.70
CA MET A 1 22.12 -1.30 19.27
C MET A 1 21.05 -2.10 18.56
N ILE A 2 20.00 -1.44 18.07
CA ILE A 2 18.99 -2.10 17.26
C ILE A 2 19.43 -1.84 15.82
N GLU A 3 20.20 -2.75 15.24
CA GLU A 3 20.28 -2.80 13.78
C GLU A 3 18.85 -3.07 13.32
N THR A 4 18.16 -2.10 12.72
CA THR A 4 16.79 -2.29 12.23
C THR A 4 16.76 -3.53 11.33
N THR A 5 16.21 -4.61 11.86
CA THR A 5 16.18 -5.92 11.22
C THR A 5 15.01 -6.00 10.25
N LEU A 6 15.03 -7.03 9.40
CA LEU A 6 13.88 -7.37 8.56
C LEU A 6 12.61 -7.59 9.39
N VAL A 7 12.73 -8.07 10.63
CA VAL A 7 11.61 -8.28 11.55
C VAL A 7 11.06 -6.94 12.03
N ASP A 8 11.91 -6.01 12.47
CA ASP A 8 11.48 -4.69 12.94
C ASP A 8 10.71 -3.91 11.85
N LEU A 9 11.20 -3.99 10.61
CA LEU A 9 10.52 -3.36 9.46
C LEU A 9 9.16 -4.01 9.20
N ARG A 10 9.04 -5.32 9.41
CA ARG A 10 7.77 -6.04 9.25
C ARG A 10 6.78 -5.65 10.34
N GLU A 11 7.22 -5.65 11.60
CA GLU A 11 6.38 -5.25 12.74
C GLU A 11 5.90 -3.80 12.60
N GLN A 12 6.75 -2.89 12.13
CA GLN A 12 6.36 -1.51 11.88
C GLN A 12 5.29 -1.39 10.78
N ILE A 13 5.33 -2.23 9.75
CA ILE A 13 4.31 -2.26 8.70
C ILE A 13 3.00 -2.82 9.26
N GLU A 14 3.06 -3.91 10.02
CA GLU A 14 1.90 -4.55 10.65
C GLU A 14 1.23 -3.61 11.67
N ALA A 15 2.02 -2.87 12.47
CA ALA A 15 1.51 -1.87 13.42
C ALA A 15 0.80 -0.68 12.76
N LEU A 16 1.15 -0.37 11.51
CA LEU A 16 0.48 0.66 10.72
C LEU A 16 -0.78 0.13 10.01
N SER A 17 -0.96 -1.18 9.97
CA SER A 17 -2.10 -1.80 9.27
C SER A 17 -3.39 -1.63 10.07
N ASN A 18 -4.48 -1.45 9.33
CA ASN A 18 -5.83 -1.33 9.85
C ASN A 18 -6.76 -2.15 8.92
N GLU A 19 -7.42 -3.17 9.47
CA GLU A 19 -8.28 -4.11 8.73
C GLU A 19 -9.46 -3.42 8.05
N ASP A 20 -9.96 -2.32 8.64
CA ASP A 20 -11.05 -1.48 8.12
C ASP A 20 -10.56 -0.41 7.13
N GLY A 21 -9.27 -0.39 6.81
CA GLY A 21 -8.67 0.62 5.95
C GLY A 21 -9.02 0.45 4.47
N ALA A 22 -9.35 1.56 3.79
CA ALA A 22 -9.63 1.54 2.35
C ALA A 22 -8.35 1.52 1.48
N PHE A 23 -7.16 1.67 2.05
CA PHE A 23 -5.92 1.72 1.28
C PHE A 23 -5.16 0.40 1.35
N TYR A 24 -4.64 -0.07 0.22
CA TYR A 24 -3.82 -1.29 0.14
C TYR A 24 -2.63 -1.06 -0.79
N LEU A 25 -1.66 -1.97 -0.73
CA LEU A 25 -0.42 -1.89 -1.50
C LEU A 25 -0.40 -2.96 -2.59
N ILE A 26 -0.07 -2.59 -3.82
CA ILE A 26 0.12 -3.55 -4.91
C ILE A 26 1.49 -3.40 -5.55
N CYS A 27 1.97 -4.47 -6.17
CA CYS A 27 3.06 -4.38 -7.12
C CYS A 27 2.55 -3.80 -8.43
N GLY A 28 3.06 -2.65 -8.87
CA GLY A 28 2.69 -2.01 -10.12
C GLY A 28 2.95 -2.85 -11.38
N ARG A 29 3.76 -3.90 -11.29
CA ARG A 29 4.06 -4.80 -12.41
C ARG A 29 3.11 -6.00 -12.50
N THR A 30 2.78 -6.61 -11.36
CA THR A 30 1.99 -7.86 -11.33
C THR A 30 0.57 -7.66 -10.82
N GLY A 31 0.25 -6.50 -10.24
CA GLY A 31 -1.02 -6.26 -9.56
C GLY A 31 -1.20 -7.05 -8.26
N SER A 32 -0.23 -7.90 -7.89
CA SER A 32 -0.30 -8.74 -6.69
C SER A 32 0.23 -7.99 -5.47
N GLN A 33 -0.34 -8.31 -4.29
CA GLN A 33 0.10 -7.73 -3.03
C GLN A 33 1.47 -8.30 -2.63
N PRO A 34 2.51 -7.47 -2.50
CA PRO A 34 3.86 -7.95 -2.23
C PRO A 34 3.97 -8.40 -0.76
N VAL A 35 4.61 -9.55 -0.52
CA VAL A 35 5.03 -9.96 0.84
C VAL A 35 6.09 -8.94 1.31
N PRO A 36 5.99 -8.38 2.54
CA PRO A 36 5.17 -8.80 3.70
C PRO A 36 3.80 -8.11 3.83
N THR A 37 3.44 -7.22 2.92
CA THR A 37 2.19 -6.45 3.01
C THR A 37 0.94 -7.23 2.60
N THR A 38 1.04 -8.52 2.27
CA THR A 38 -0.08 -9.38 1.87
C THR A 38 -1.17 -9.43 2.94
N GLY A 39 -2.40 -9.10 2.57
CA GLY A 39 -3.55 -9.01 3.49
C GLY A 39 -3.63 -7.72 4.30
N LEU A 40 -2.62 -6.84 4.24
CA LEU A 40 -2.63 -5.60 5.03
C LEU A 40 -3.36 -4.47 4.30
N ARG A 41 -4.16 -3.75 5.07
CA ARG A 41 -4.87 -2.53 4.68
C ARG A 41 -4.45 -1.38 5.57
N PHE A 42 -4.72 -0.16 5.14
CA PHE A 42 -4.34 1.08 5.81
C PHE A 42 -5.51 2.06 5.78
N GLU A 43 -5.71 2.75 6.89
CA GLU A 43 -6.80 3.73 7.04
C GLU A 43 -6.62 4.97 6.16
N SER A 44 -5.38 5.37 5.91
CA SER A 44 -5.07 6.66 5.32
C SER A 44 -3.93 6.60 4.31
N ARG A 45 -3.95 7.53 3.36
CA ARG A 45 -2.89 7.72 2.38
C ARG A 45 -1.50 7.96 2.99
N PRO A 46 -1.31 8.81 4.03
CA PRO A 46 0.02 8.96 4.65
C PRO A 46 0.50 7.68 5.33
N THR A 47 -0.38 6.94 6.02
CA THR A 47 -0.06 5.65 6.64
C THR A 47 0.36 4.62 5.58
N ALA A 48 -0.41 4.51 4.49
CA ALA A 48 -0.09 3.63 3.37
C ALA A 48 1.25 4.01 2.69
N ARG A 49 1.57 5.30 2.61
CA ARG A 49 2.82 5.79 2.02
C ARG A 49 4.03 5.49 2.92
N ALA A 50 3.86 5.59 4.24
CA ALA A 50 4.86 5.17 5.21
C ALA A 50 5.13 3.66 5.08
N ALA A 51 4.07 2.84 5.04
CA ALA A 51 4.18 1.39 4.84
C ALA A 51 4.85 1.02 3.51
N ALA A 52 4.54 1.73 2.42
CA ALA A 52 5.20 1.55 1.13
C ALA A 52 6.71 1.83 1.21
N TRP A 53 7.09 2.89 1.92
CA TRP A 53 8.48 3.26 2.13
C TRP A 53 9.22 2.21 2.97
N THR A 54 8.63 1.76 4.08
CA THR A 54 9.19 0.70 4.93
C THR A 54 9.34 -0.62 4.15
N THR A 55 8.36 -0.96 3.32
CA THR A 55 8.42 -2.13 2.42
C THR A 55 9.58 -2.03 1.44
N LYS A 56 9.83 -0.84 0.88
CA LYS A 56 10.98 -0.60 -0.01
C LYS A 56 12.31 -0.79 0.74
N GLN A 57 12.40 -0.34 1.98
CA GLN A 57 13.58 -0.58 2.82
C GLN A 57 13.78 -2.06 3.11
N TYR A 58 12.71 -2.77 3.48
CA TYR A 58 12.74 -4.22 3.73
C TYR A 58 13.27 -4.99 2.51
N ARG A 59 12.78 -4.67 1.30
CA ARG A 59 13.25 -5.30 0.06
C ARG A 59 14.68 -4.92 -0.29
N THR A 60 15.10 -3.70 0.02
CA THR A 60 16.49 -3.26 -0.18
C THR A 60 17.44 -4.01 0.76
N ALA A 61 17.04 -4.23 2.02
CA ALA A 61 17.78 -5.07 2.96
C ALA A 61 17.83 -6.54 2.49
N LEU A 62 16.70 -7.07 1.99
CA LEU A 62 16.64 -8.42 1.41
C LEU A 62 17.58 -8.62 0.23
N ARG A 63 17.77 -7.60 -0.62
CA ARG A 63 18.72 -7.67 -1.75
C ARG A 63 20.15 -7.96 -1.34
N ARG A 64 20.52 -7.66 -0.10
CA ARG A 64 21.83 -8.02 0.44
C ARG A 64 21.99 -9.54 0.56
N TYR A 65 20.89 -10.25 0.75
CA TYR A 65 20.84 -11.72 0.88
C TYR A 65 20.50 -12.41 -0.44
N ASP A 66 19.59 -11.83 -1.24
CA ASP A 66 19.25 -12.33 -2.57
C ASP A 66 19.40 -11.25 -3.66
N PRO A 67 20.51 -11.26 -4.41
CA PRO A 67 20.75 -10.32 -5.50
C PRO A 67 19.77 -10.46 -6.68
N ARG A 68 19.07 -11.59 -6.82
CA ARG A 68 18.15 -11.85 -7.93
C ARG A 68 16.75 -11.27 -7.70
N LEU A 69 16.52 -10.63 -6.55
CA LEU A 69 15.21 -10.13 -6.17
C LEU A 69 14.71 -9.02 -7.14
N PRO A 70 13.56 -9.22 -7.81
CA PRO A 70 13.01 -8.24 -8.74
C PRO A 70 12.72 -6.89 -8.07
N SER A 71 12.99 -5.80 -8.80
CA SER A 71 12.48 -4.48 -8.44
C SER A 71 10.96 -4.50 -8.58
N HIS A 72 10.24 -4.29 -7.49
CA HIS A 72 8.80 -4.07 -7.52
C HIS A 72 8.53 -2.61 -7.18
N ASP A 73 7.78 -1.94 -8.05
CA ASP A 73 7.24 -0.62 -7.74
C ASP A 73 6.01 -0.82 -6.86
N ILE A 74 6.12 -0.41 -5.60
CA ILE A 74 5.01 -0.47 -4.63
C ILE A 74 4.11 0.72 -4.91
N ILE A 75 2.85 0.47 -5.26
CA ILE A 75 1.84 1.49 -5.51
C ILE A 75 0.78 1.40 -4.41
N VAL A 76 0.38 2.56 -3.88
CA VAL A 76 -0.76 2.68 -2.97
C VAL A 76 -2.03 2.75 -3.81
N CYS A 77 -2.93 1.80 -3.62
CA CYS A 77 -4.26 1.80 -4.20
C CYS A 77 -5.28 2.09 -3.11
N GLN A 78 -6.35 2.77 -3.49
CA GLN A 78 -7.52 2.97 -2.66
C GLN A 78 -8.63 2.09 -3.23
N GLU A 79 -9.28 1.31 -2.37
CA GLU A 79 -10.54 0.67 -2.69
C GLU A 79 -11.55 1.80 -2.93
N ALA A 80 -11.98 1.93 -4.18
CA ALA A 80 -13.06 2.83 -4.52
C ALA A 80 -14.31 2.24 -3.86
N ILE A 81 -14.61 2.71 -2.65
CA ILE A 81 -15.96 2.63 -2.12
C ILE A 81 -16.79 3.33 -3.18
N GLU A 82 -17.64 2.56 -3.87
CA GLU A 82 -18.63 3.07 -4.81
C GLU A 82 -19.42 4.13 -4.05
N THR A 83 -18.96 5.38 -4.17
CA THR A 83 -19.77 6.50 -3.77
C THR A 83 -20.76 6.56 -4.90
N GLU A 84 -21.97 6.05 -4.64
CA GLU A 84 -23.13 6.16 -5.52
C GLU A 84 -22.99 7.43 -6.37
N PRO A 85 -23.01 7.32 -7.71
CA PRO A 85 -22.71 8.44 -8.58
C PRO A 85 -23.72 9.55 -8.25
N THR A 86 -23.24 10.65 -7.67
CA THR A 86 -24.08 11.81 -7.40
C THR A 86 -24.70 12.25 -8.72
N GLU A 87 -25.99 11.96 -8.83
CA GLU A 87 -27.02 12.53 -9.69
C GLU A 87 -26.52 13.43 -10.81
N GLN A 88 -26.55 12.86 -12.01
CA GLN A 88 -27.33 13.38 -13.14
C GLN A 88 -27.57 14.90 -13.12
N LEU A 89 -26.68 15.60 -13.82
CA LEU A 89 -26.98 16.64 -14.81
C LEU A 89 -28.49 16.97 -14.98
N THR A 90 -29.07 17.78 -14.10
CA THR A 90 -30.22 18.62 -14.47
C THR A 90 -29.66 19.89 -15.08
N VAL A 91 -29.32 19.80 -16.36
CA VAL A 91 -29.32 21.00 -17.20
C VAL A 91 -30.76 21.42 -17.32
N ASP A 92 -31.15 22.39 -16.50
CA ASP A 92 -32.36 23.17 -16.68
C ASP A 92 -32.35 23.75 -18.09
N ALA A 93 -33.08 23.09 -18.99
CA ALA A 93 -33.59 23.70 -20.20
C ALA A 93 -34.83 24.52 -19.80
N SER A 94 -34.60 25.79 -19.51
CA SER A 94 -35.60 26.87 -19.44
C SER A 94 -34.81 28.14 -19.81
N GLU A 95 -35.14 28.96 -20.79
CA GLU A 95 -36.32 29.17 -21.63
C GLU A 95 -35.85 29.90 -22.91
#